data_AF-W2C337-F1
#
_entry.id   AF-W2C337-F1
#
_cell.length_a   1.000
_cell.length_b   1.000
_cell.length_c   1.000
_cell.angle_alpha   90.00
_cell.angle_beta   90.00
_cell.angle_gamma   90.00
#
_symmetry.space_group_name_H-M   'P 1'
#
loop_
_entity.id
_entity.type
_entity.pdbx_description
1 polymer ?
#
loop_
_entity_poly.entity_id
_entity_poly.type
_entity_poly.pdbx_seq_one_letter_code
_entity_poly.pdbx_strand_id
1 'polypeptide(L)'
;MKTTKHLFYAGLIALLFGLMTLGAAPIEAQTGKHDLTRRTWSDGFTAYTVRRGTGGLLLFEGGSLYEGGYAFALKPEGGDFYRLQPAPGRSDIPILGEPGNIVRLRPYGPEMYLVVYDEKNLPFSVLAPIRDLRQRIEDDLSNYYLAGEYRTANGRTITFYPASITSKRRVQGLTDEGDEAVPYTFGEEYNTPMKVVILPDGSAYRVEKTDLGLTIHRVTQDEEGLWTGDGEEIIRNARRTRFLSELDDLPGDFPCTAMRALTIGQLSRLADVDLRIMRNEIYARRGLRFAGGGEMQRHFESKDWYHPEADDVSDRLTELDALNISMIRRAEEMMTNETCRH
;
A
#
# COMPACT_ATOMS: atom_id res chain seq x y z
N MET A 1 13.93 -12.78 -38.24
CA MET A 1 13.58 -11.42 -38.71
C MET A 1 12.09 -11.24 -38.46
N LYS A 2 11.57 -10.36 -37.61
CA LYS A 2 12.01 -9.02 -37.20
C LYS A 2 12.06 -8.88 -35.67
N THR A 3 13.08 -8.17 -35.23
CA THR A 3 13.32 -7.62 -33.90
C THR A 3 12.37 -6.47 -33.60
N THR A 4 11.69 -6.52 -32.45
CA THR A 4 11.13 -5.32 -31.81
C THR A 4 11.34 -5.42 -30.29
N LYS A 5 12.58 -5.22 -29.86
CA LYS A 5 12.93 -4.81 -28.49
C LYS A 5 13.35 -3.34 -28.56
N HIS A 6 12.99 -2.57 -27.53
CA HIS A 6 13.42 -1.19 -27.26
C HIS A 6 12.68 -0.06 -27.99
N LEU A 7 11.43 0.25 -27.58
CA LEU A 7 10.85 1.59 -27.80
C LEU A 7 9.80 2.03 -26.76
N PHE A 8 9.60 1.27 -25.68
CA PHE A 8 8.48 1.46 -24.74
C PHE A 8 8.68 2.50 -23.62
N TYR A 9 9.72 3.34 -23.66
CA TYR A 9 10.01 4.28 -22.56
C TYR A 9 10.30 5.73 -22.97
N ALA A 10 10.33 6.04 -24.27
CA ALA A 10 10.76 7.36 -24.74
C ALA A 10 9.61 8.39 -24.86
N GLY A 11 8.34 7.97 -24.87
CA GLY A 11 7.21 8.84 -25.16
C GLY A 11 6.71 9.72 -24.00
N LEU A 12 6.98 9.34 -22.75
CA LEU A 12 6.48 10.06 -21.56
C LEU A 12 7.52 11.02 -20.94
N ILE A 13 8.77 11.01 -21.44
CA ILE A 13 9.87 11.83 -20.90
C ILE A 13 9.93 13.23 -21.51
N ALA A 14 9.24 13.48 -22.62
CA ALA A 14 9.35 14.73 -23.37
C ALA A 14 8.55 15.93 -22.81
N LEU A 15 7.75 15.76 -21.74
CA LEU A 15 7.02 16.87 -21.10
C LEU A 15 7.64 17.35 -19.77
N LEU A 16 8.89 16.95 -19.48
CA LEU A 16 9.60 17.32 -18.25
C LEU A 16 10.80 18.28 -18.46
N PHE A 17 11.04 18.70 -19.71
CA PHE A 17 12.05 19.71 -20.04
C PHE A 17 11.40 20.96 -20.63
N GLY A 18 10.94 21.85 -19.74
CA GLY A 18 10.44 23.17 -20.09
C GLY A 18 10.64 24.17 -18.96
N LEU A 19 11.66 25.02 -19.14
CA LEU A 19 12.05 26.20 -18.35
C LEU A 19 12.72 25.97 -16.98
N MET A 20 14.03 25.72 -17.02
CA MET A 20 14.93 26.38 -16.08
C MET A 20 15.19 27.81 -16.57
N THR A 21 14.87 28.79 -15.73
CA THR A 21 15.61 30.02 -15.39
C THR A 21 14.63 31.16 -15.08
N LEU A 22 14.44 31.47 -13.80
CA LEU A 22 14.67 32.79 -13.18
C LEU A 22 14.13 32.76 -11.73
N GLY A 23 15.01 33.12 -10.77
CA GLY A 23 14.63 33.48 -9.40
C GLY A 23 14.61 32.34 -8.41
N ALA A 24 15.75 32.03 -7.79
CA ALA A 24 15.74 31.37 -6.48
C ALA A 24 15.08 32.35 -5.49
N ALA A 25 13.81 32.10 -5.15
CA ALA A 25 13.19 32.73 -4.01
C ALA A 25 13.98 32.34 -2.74
N PRO A 26 14.05 33.21 -1.71
CA PRO A 26 14.63 32.84 -0.43
C PRO A 26 13.93 31.59 0.11
N ILE A 27 14.55 30.93 1.10
CA ILE A 27 13.92 29.88 1.93
C ILE A 27 12.78 30.54 2.72
N GLU A 28 11.70 30.91 2.04
CA GLU A 28 10.46 31.37 2.65
C GLU A 28 9.73 30.15 3.18
N ALA A 29 9.23 30.30 4.40
CA ALA A 29 8.63 29.25 5.20
C ALA A 29 7.70 28.36 4.36
N GLN A 30 8.05 27.08 4.26
CA GLN A 30 7.13 26.07 3.76
C GLN A 30 5.82 26.24 4.51
N THR A 31 4.76 26.60 3.79
CA THR A 31 3.41 26.79 4.35
C THR A 31 2.98 25.51 5.08
N GLY A 32 2.01 25.57 5.98
CA GLY A 32 1.70 24.47 6.90
C GLY A 32 1.50 23.08 6.28
N LYS A 33 1.12 22.98 4.99
CA LYS A 33 1.05 21.69 4.26
C LYS A 33 2.41 21.16 3.75
N HIS A 34 3.35 22.05 3.44
CA HIS A 34 4.66 21.71 2.88
C HIS A 34 5.73 21.51 3.96
N ASP A 35 5.49 21.99 5.18
CA ASP A 35 6.40 21.84 6.31
C ASP A 35 6.44 20.39 6.81
N LEU A 36 7.47 19.64 6.38
CA LEU A 36 7.61 18.21 6.70
C LEU A 36 7.71 17.94 8.21
N THR A 37 8.12 18.93 9.02
CA THR A 37 8.28 18.81 10.48
C THR A 37 6.97 18.78 11.26
N ARG A 38 5.84 19.03 10.60
CA ARG A 38 4.50 19.00 11.23
C ARG A 38 3.79 17.66 11.10
N ARG A 39 4.44 16.67 10.49
CA ARG A 39 3.86 15.37 10.16
C ARG A 39 4.79 14.26 10.61
N THR A 40 4.19 13.13 10.96
CA THR A 40 4.89 11.84 11.02
C THR A 40 4.74 11.16 9.67
N TRP A 41 5.82 10.63 9.14
CA TRP A 41 5.88 9.98 7.83
C TRP A 41 6.09 8.49 7.98
N SER A 42 5.51 7.69 7.10
CA SER A 42 5.59 6.24 7.19
C SER A 42 5.53 5.57 5.82
N ASP A 43 6.31 4.52 5.65
CA ASP A 43 6.22 3.58 4.53
C ASP A 43 5.16 2.48 4.77
N GLY A 44 4.47 2.50 5.92
CA GLY A 44 3.51 1.49 6.38
C GLY A 44 4.10 0.42 7.30
N PHE A 45 5.41 0.44 7.55
CA PHE A 45 6.09 -0.44 8.51
C PHE A 45 6.78 0.34 9.63
N THR A 46 7.29 1.52 9.29
CA THR A 46 8.09 2.37 10.16
C THR A 46 7.50 3.77 10.20
N ALA A 47 7.71 4.48 11.30
CA ALA A 47 7.29 5.87 11.46
C ALA A 47 8.50 6.75 11.71
N TYR A 48 8.48 7.94 11.13
CA TYR A 48 9.54 8.94 11.22
C TYR A 48 8.96 10.29 11.61
N THR A 49 9.45 10.84 12.71
CA THR A 49 9.30 12.26 13.03
C THR A 49 10.40 13.06 12.34
N VAL A 50 10.16 14.33 12.05
CA VAL A 50 11.11 15.15 11.29
C VAL A 50 11.52 16.36 12.09
N ARG A 51 12.84 16.59 12.21
CA ARG A 51 13.41 17.80 12.81
C ARG A 51 14.39 18.49 11.87
N ARG A 52 14.60 19.79 12.09
CA ARG A 52 15.60 20.56 11.34
C ARG A 52 16.97 20.38 11.99
N GLY A 53 17.93 19.92 11.21
CA GLY A 53 19.34 19.81 11.57
C GLY A 53 20.18 20.97 11.02
N THR A 54 21.50 20.86 11.22
CA THR A 54 22.48 21.83 10.73
C THR A 54 22.43 21.97 9.21
N GLY A 55 22.63 23.19 8.69
CA GLY A 55 22.66 23.44 7.25
C GLY A 55 21.31 23.27 6.54
N GLY A 56 20.20 23.33 7.28
CA GLY A 56 18.85 23.19 6.72
C GLY A 56 18.44 21.75 6.40
N LEU A 57 19.25 20.77 6.82
CA LEU A 57 18.97 19.36 6.63
C LEU A 57 17.71 18.95 7.39
N LEU A 58 16.83 18.14 6.79
CA LEU A 58 15.69 17.54 7.48
C LEU A 58 16.06 16.14 7.93
N LEU A 59 16.04 15.90 9.23
CA LEU A 59 16.41 14.64 9.86
C LEU A 59 15.13 13.88 10.20
N PHE A 60 15.00 12.69 9.61
CA PHE A 60 13.90 11.76 9.84
C PHE A 60 14.38 10.74 10.86
N GLU A 61 13.69 10.63 11.99
CA GLU A 61 14.09 9.77 13.11
C GLU A 61 12.86 9.00 13.63
N GLY A 62 13.01 7.71 13.88
CA GLY A 62 11.95 6.88 14.42
C GLY A 62 12.27 5.38 14.39
N GLY A 63 11.31 4.56 13.94
CA GLY A 63 11.41 3.10 14.04
C GLY A 63 10.13 2.36 13.64
N SER A 64 10.18 1.04 13.71
CA SER A 64 8.99 0.17 13.69
C SER A 64 8.35 0.14 15.09
N LEU A 65 7.28 -0.65 15.25
CA LEU A 65 6.69 -0.91 16.58
C LEU A 65 7.58 -1.78 17.48
N TYR A 66 8.56 -2.47 16.90
CA TYR A 66 9.46 -3.37 17.59
C TYR A 66 10.83 -2.75 17.85
N GLU A 67 11.40 -2.09 16.83
CA GLU A 67 12.76 -1.59 16.84
C GLU A 67 12.79 -0.08 16.55
N GLY A 68 13.52 0.65 17.38
CA GLY A 68 13.77 2.08 17.22
C GLY A 68 15.15 2.40 16.64
N GLY A 69 15.43 3.70 16.51
CA GLY A 69 16.76 4.18 16.10
C GLY A 69 16.96 4.16 14.59
N TYR A 70 15.90 4.14 13.79
CA TYR A 70 15.99 4.36 12.35
C TYR A 70 16.14 5.84 12.08
N ALA A 71 17.11 6.21 11.23
CA ALA A 71 17.29 7.59 10.84
C ALA A 71 17.87 7.75 9.43
N PHE A 72 17.34 8.73 8.70
CA PHE A 72 17.89 9.21 7.43
C PHE A 72 17.73 10.73 7.34
N ALA A 73 18.22 11.33 6.26
CA ALA A 73 18.08 12.76 6.06
C ALA A 73 17.68 13.13 4.64
N LEU A 74 16.94 14.24 4.54
CA LEU A 74 16.57 14.87 3.27
C LEU A 74 17.21 16.25 3.20
N LYS A 75 18.16 16.43 2.27
CA LYS A 75 18.76 17.73 1.97
C LYS A 75 17.85 18.49 1.01
N PRO A 76 17.34 19.69 1.36
CA PRO A 76 16.55 20.49 0.44
C PRO A 76 17.38 20.94 -0.78
N GLU A 77 16.80 20.85 -1.97
CA GLU A 77 17.37 21.39 -3.23
C GLU A 77 16.52 22.53 -3.82
N GLY A 78 15.51 22.98 -3.10
CA GLY A 78 14.59 24.06 -3.50
C GLY A 78 13.21 23.54 -3.93
N GLY A 79 12.17 24.35 -3.71
CA GLY A 79 10.78 23.97 -3.95
C GLY A 79 10.40 22.69 -3.18
N ASP A 80 9.84 21.72 -3.91
CA ASP A 80 9.41 20.43 -3.37
C ASP A 80 10.45 19.31 -3.55
N PHE A 81 11.71 19.65 -3.88
CA PHE A 81 12.77 18.70 -4.18
C PHE A 81 13.77 18.54 -3.04
N TYR A 82 14.12 17.29 -2.79
CA TYR A 82 15.10 16.91 -1.79
C TYR A 82 16.03 15.81 -2.32
N ARG A 83 17.20 15.68 -1.67
CA ARG A 83 18.13 14.57 -1.87
C ARG A 83 18.15 13.68 -0.65
N LEU A 84 17.92 12.39 -0.87
CA LEU A 84 18.05 11.37 0.14
C LEU A 84 19.53 11.19 0.53
N GLN A 85 19.84 11.07 1.80
CA GLN A 85 21.18 10.75 2.29
C GLN A 85 21.11 10.06 3.66
N PRO A 86 22.17 9.36 4.09
CA PRO A 86 22.27 8.85 5.45
C PRO A 86 22.16 9.97 6.48
N ALA A 87 21.63 9.66 7.66
CA ALA A 87 21.68 10.59 8.77
C ALA A 87 23.14 10.86 9.20
N PRO A 88 23.48 12.05 9.74
CA PRO A 88 24.83 12.34 10.20
C PRO A 88 25.36 11.28 11.18
N GLY A 89 26.56 10.76 10.91
CA GLY A 89 27.17 9.69 11.71
C GLY A 89 26.68 8.28 11.38
N ARG A 90 25.82 8.11 10.37
CA ARG A 90 25.36 6.82 9.87
C ARG A 90 25.82 6.55 8.44
N SER A 91 25.84 5.27 8.08
CA SER A 91 26.12 4.81 6.72
C SER A 91 24.89 4.22 6.02
N ASP A 92 23.87 3.86 6.78
CA ASP A 92 22.64 3.22 6.32
C ASP A 92 21.50 4.22 6.06
N ILE A 93 20.55 3.80 5.22
CA ILE A 93 19.27 4.47 4.99
C ILE A 93 18.17 3.41 5.25
N PRO A 94 17.35 3.54 6.30
CA PRO A 94 16.37 2.52 6.69
C PRO A 94 15.05 2.61 5.90
N ILE A 95 15.07 3.23 4.72
CA ILE A 95 13.98 3.23 3.75
C ILE A 95 14.51 2.73 2.42
N LEU A 96 13.62 2.29 1.52
CA LEU A 96 14.03 1.98 0.15
C LEU A 96 14.60 3.22 -0.54
N GLY A 97 15.90 3.18 -0.86
CA GLY A 97 16.60 4.14 -1.71
C GLY A 97 18.07 4.30 -1.38
N GLU A 98 18.78 4.99 -2.27
CA GLU A 98 20.22 5.20 -2.20
C GLU A 98 20.56 6.68 -1.96
N PRO A 99 21.75 6.98 -1.40
CA PRO A 99 22.22 8.35 -1.28
C PRO A 99 22.20 9.08 -2.64
N GLY A 100 21.62 10.27 -2.66
CA GLY A 100 21.48 11.10 -3.86
C GLY A 100 20.17 10.92 -4.64
N ASN A 101 19.38 9.86 -4.36
CA ASN A 101 18.05 9.69 -4.95
C ASN A 101 17.18 10.93 -4.72
N ILE A 102 16.35 11.26 -5.72
CA ILE A 102 15.43 12.40 -5.65
C ILE A 102 14.27 12.00 -4.76
N VAL A 103 13.93 12.88 -3.81
CA VAL A 103 12.66 12.80 -3.08
C VAL A 103 11.84 14.04 -3.43
N ARG A 104 10.57 13.84 -3.82
CA ARG A 104 9.63 14.93 -4.09
C ARG A 104 8.44 14.87 -3.16
N LEU A 105 8.04 16.04 -2.65
CA LEU A 105 6.78 16.19 -1.95
C LEU A 105 5.63 16.36 -2.97
N ARG A 106 4.61 15.49 -2.90
CA ARG A 106 3.54 15.40 -3.91
C ARG A 106 2.14 15.43 -3.29
N PRO A 107 1.23 16.31 -3.75
CA PRO A 107 -0.17 16.28 -3.32
C PRO A 107 -0.94 15.20 -4.08
N TYR A 108 -1.65 14.34 -3.35
CA TYR A 108 -2.65 13.42 -3.92
C TYR A 108 -3.87 13.38 -2.99
N GLY A 109 -5.03 13.74 -3.55
CA GLY A 109 -6.24 13.94 -2.75
C GLY A 109 -6.02 15.02 -1.66
N PRO A 110 -6.46 14.79 -0.41
CA PRO A 110 -6.28 15.76 0.67
C PRO A 110 -4.87 15.77 1.27
N GLU A 111 -4.04 14.77 0.96
CA GLU A 111 -2.76 14.50 1.64
C GLU A 111 -1.53 14.81 0.77
N MET A 112 -0.38 14.91 1.45
CA MET A 112 0.94 15.07 0.84
C MET A 112 1.75 13.80 1.04
N TYR A 113 2.51 13.40 0.04
CA TYR A 113 3.34 12.18 0.04
C TYR A 113 4.78 12.52 -0.30
N LEU A 114 5.74 11.87 0.34
CA LEU A 114 7.13 11.90 -0.09
C LEU A 114 7.35 10.73 -1.04
N VAL A 115 7.70 11.03 -2.29
CA VAL A 115 7.94 10.03 -3.33
C VAL A 115 9.43 9.99 -3.64
N VAL A 116 10.04 8.82 -3.52
CA VAL A 116 11.45 8.58 -3.85
C VAL A 116 11.55 8.05 -5.27
N TYR A 117 12.45 8.64 -6.06
CA TYR A 117 12.68 8.30 -7.46
C TYR A 117 14.08 7.74 -7.66
N ASP A 118 14.16 6.72 -8.51
CA ASP A 118 15.43 6.09 -8.89
C ASP A 118 16.20 6.96 -9.90
N GLU A 119 17.36 6.47 -10.35
CA GLU A 119 18.21 7.16 -11.33
C GLU A 119 17.55 7.34 -12.70
N LYS A 120 16.50 6.55 -13.01
CA LYS A 120 15.70 6.65 -14.23
C LYS A 120 14.48 7.53 -14.06
N ASN A 121 14.36 8.23 -12.92
CA ASN A 121 13.21 9.02 -12.51
C ASN A 121 11.91 8.21 -12.38
N LEU A 122 12.00 6.93 -12.05
CA LEU A 122 10.84 6.10 -11.73
C LEU A 122 10.59 6.10 -10.21
N PRO A 123 9.35 6.32 -9.77
CA PRO A 123 9.04 6.27 -8.35
C PRO A 123 9.06 4.82 -7.86
N PHE A 124 9.71 4.58 -6.73
CA PHE A 124 9.87 3.23 -6.19
C PHE A 124 9.70 3.14 -4.67
N SER A 125 9.51 4.27 -3.98
CA SER A 125 9.15 4.31 -2.57
C SER A 125 8.24 5.51 -2.29
N VAL A 126 7.31 5.34 -1.35
CA VAL A 126 6.36 6.36 -0.93
C VAL A 126 6.29 6.36 0.60
N LEU A 127 6.46 7.53 1.20
CA LEU A 127 6.10 7.76 2.59
C LEU A 127 4.83 8.60 2.65
N ALA A 128 3.83 8.07 3.35
CA ALA A 128 2.56 8.71 3.62
C ALA A 128 2.55 9.37 5.01
N PRO A 129 1.75 10.42 5.21
CA PRO A 129 1.57 11.03 6.51
C PRO A 129 0.70 10.13 7.37
N ILE A 130 1.08 9.95 8.64
CA ILE A 130 0.33 9.15 9.61
C ILE A 130 0.17 9.91 10.92
N ARG A 131 -0.81 9.49 11.73
CA ARG A 131 -0.98 9.96 13.11
C ARG A 131 -0.39 8.98 14.10
N ASP A 132 -0.67 7.70 13.90
CA ASP A 132 -0.24 6.60 14.76
C ASP A 132 0.11 5.39 13.89
N LEU A 133 1.27 4.77 14.15
CA LEU A 133 1.78 3.67 13.34
C LEU A 133 1.00 2.38 13.57
N ARG A 134 0.62 2.08 14.83
CA ARG A 134 -0.14 0.88 15.17
C ARG A 134 -1.50 0.91 14.51
N GLN A 135 -2.23 2.00 14.70
CA GLN A 135 -3.55 2.18 14.09
C GLN A 135 -3.46 2.07 12.56
N ARG A 136 -2.41 2.65 11.95
CA ARG A 136 -2.20 2.53 10.51
C ARG A 136 -1.99 1.07 10.06
N ILE A 137 -1.17 0.31 10.76
CA ILE A 137 -0.92 -1.11 10.45
C ILE A 137 -2.20 -1.92 10.56
N GLU A 138 -2.99 -1.70 11.62
CA GLU A 138 -4.27 -2.40 11.81
C GLU A 138 -5.32 -2.02 10.74
N ASP A 139 -5.38 -0.74 10.36
CA ASP A 139 -6.26 -0.28 9.29
C ASP A 139 -5.84 -0.88 7.95
N ASP A 140 -4.53 -0.97 7.68
CA ASP A 140 -4.03 -1.58 6.45
C ASP A 140 -4.28 -3.11 6.42
N LEU A 141 -4.14 -3.81 7.55
CA LEU A 141 -4.56 -5.22 7.70
C LEU A 141 -6.07 -5.39 7.50
N SER A 142 -6.89 -4.48 8.02
CA SER A 142 -8.33 -4.57 7.83
C SER A 142 -8.72 -4.30 6.38
N ASN A 143 -8.24 -3.21 5.78
CA ASN A 143 -8.76 -2.70 4.51
C ASN A 143 -8.11 -3.35 3.29
N TYR A 144 -6.83 -3.72 3.34
CA TYR A 144 -6.14 -4.35 2.20
C TYR A 144 -6.02 -5.86 2.36
N TYR A 145 -5.71 -6.37 3.56
CA TYR A 145 -5.55 -7.81 3.76
C TYR A 145 -6.91 -8.52 3.86
N LEU A 146 -7.77 -8.09 4.79
CA LEU A 146 -9.00 -8.83 5.15
C LEU A 146 -10.25 -8.41 4.38
N ALA A 147 -10.50 -7.11 4.16
CA ALA A 147 -11.80 -6.62 3.71
C ALA A 147 -12.32 -7.31 2.45
N GLY A 148 -13.56 -7.78 2.51
CA GLY A 148 -14.19 -8.54 1.44
C GLY A 148 -15.23 -9.53 1.94
N GLU A 149 -16.04 -10.01 1.01
CA GLU A 149 -16.90 -11.18 1.18
C GLU A 149 -16.20 -12.41 0.61
N TYR A 150 -16.19 -13.49 1.37
CA TYR A 150 -15.54 -14.75 1.03
C TYR A 150 -16.54 -15.88 1.13
N ARG A 151 -16.50 -16.77 0.15
CA ARG A 151 -17.36 -17.94 0.10
C ARG A 151 -16.55 -19.22 0.17
N THR A 152 -16.87 -20.06 1.13
CA THR A 152 -16.28 -21.39 1.31
C THR A 152 -16.83 -22.38 0.27
N ALA A 153 -16.18 -23.53 0.13
CA ALA A 153 -16.65 -24.61 -0.74
C ALA A 153 -18.03 -25.17 -0.32
N ASN A 154 -18.34 -25.17 0.97
CA ASN A 154 -19.65 -25.62 1.49
C ASN A 154 -20.74 -24.52 1.41
N GLY A 155 -20.42 -23.36 0.84
CA GLY A 155 -21.39 -22.29 0.56
C GLY A 155 -21.57 -21.26 1.67
N ARG A 156 -20.87 -21.40 2.81
CA ARG A 156 -20.82 -20.43 3.90
C ARG A 156 -20.14 -19.14 3.45
N THR A 157 -20.67 -18.01 3.93
CA THR A 157 -20.14 -16.68 3.63
C THR A 157 -19.49 -16.10 4.87
N ILE A 158 -18.28 -15.55 4.70
CA ILE A 158 -17.57 -14.77 5.71
C ILE A 158 -17.35 -13.37 5.16
N THR A 159 -17.74 -12.35 5.92
CA THR A 159 -17.59 -10.96 5.51
C THR A 159 -16.71 -10.22 6.49
N PHE A 160 -15.55 -9.75 6.04
CA PHE A 160 -14.72 -8.80 6.78
C PHE A 160 -15.06 -7.39 6.29
N TYR A 161 -15.61 -6.57 7.18
CA TYR A 161 -15.96 -5.19 6.87
C TYR A 161 -14.74 -4.29 7.03
N PRO A 162 -14.51 -3.35 6.09
CA PRO A 162 -13.41 -2.41 6.19
C PRO A 162 -13.56 -1.48 7.40
N ALA A 163 -12.43 -1.06 7.95
CA ALA A 163 -12.35 0.01 8.93
C ALA A 163 -12.55 1.36 8.24
N SER A 164 -13.42 2.20 8.80
CA SER A 164 -13.55 3.60 8.39
C SER A 164 -13.57 4.51 9.62
N ILE A 165 -13.59 5.83 9.39
CA ILE A 165 -13.71 6.81 10.47
C ILE A 165 -15.01 6.60 11.27
N THR A 166 -16.07 6.12 10.61
CA THR A 166 -17.41 5.96 11.17
C THR A 166 -17.77 4.51 11.52
N SER A 167 -16.97 3.53 11.07
CA SER A 167 -17.23 2.11 11.26
C SER A 167 -16.04 1.38 11.87
N LYS A 168 -16.31 0.60 12.92
CA LYS A 168 -15.32 -0.30 13.52
C LYS A 168 -15.12 -1.54 12.66
N ARG A 169 -13.93 -2.13 12.75
CA ARG A 169 -13.57 -3.43 12.18
C ARG A 169 -14.51 -4.51 12.73
N ARG A 170 -15.20 -5.22 11.83
CA ARG A 170 -16.16 -6.26 12.16
C ARG A 170 -16.06 -7.43 11.19
N VAL A 171 -16.41 -8.61 11.67
CA VAL A 171 -16.50 -9.83 10.87
C VAL A 171 -17.86 -10.49 11.09
N GLN A 172 -18.46 -11.00 10.02
CA GLN A 172 -19.70 -11.78 10.06
C GLN A 172 -19.44 -13.16 9.49
N GLY A 173 -20.05 -14.19 10.09
CA GLY A 173 -19.96 -15.57 9.59
C GLY A 173 -18.62 -16.25 9.82
N LEU A 174 -17.72 -15.70 10.65
CA LEU A 174 -16.44 -16.35 11.01
C LEU A 174 -16.60 -17.56 11.93
N THR A 175 -17.55 -17.50 12.87
CA THR A 175 -18.00 -18.64 13.70
C THR A 175 -19.41 -19.07 13.27
N ASP A 176 -19.83 -20.28 13.64
CA ASP A 176 -21.21 -20.77 13.37
C ASP A 176 -22.26 -20.08 14.25
N GLU A 177 -21.83 -19.17 15.12
CA GLU A 177 -22.67 -18.47 16.08
C GLU A 177 -23.13 -17.11 15.53
N GLY A 178 -24.37 -17.08 15.05
CA GLY A 178 -25.13 -15.86 14.80
C GLY A 178 -24.89 -15.19 13.45
N ASP A 179 -25.97 -14.61 12.91
CA ASP A 179 -25.94 -13.84 11.66
C ASP A 179 -25.43 -12.40 11.86
N GLU A 180 -25.06 -11.99 13.08
CA GLU A 180 -24.62 -10.62 13.35
C GLU A 180 -23.12 -10.43 13.16
N ALA A 181 -22.73 -9.29 12.59
CA ALA A 181 -21.32 -8.92 12.48
C ALA A 181 -20.76 -8.56 13.87
N VAL A 182 -19.71 -9.24 14.33
CA VAL A 182 -19.05 -8.97 15.61
C VAL A 182 -17.77 -8.14 15.42
N PRO A 183 -17.41 -7.25 16.35
CA PRO A 183 -16.14 -6.53 16.27
C PRO A 183 -14.96 -7.49 16.50
N TYR A 184 -13.78 -7.13 16.00
CA TYR A 184 -12.56 -7.87 16.27
C TYR A 184 -11.35 -6.94 16.49
N THR A 185 -10.33 -7.47 17.17
CA THR A 185 -9.01 -6.85 17.30
C THR A 185 -7.95 -7.72 16.63
N PHE A 186 -6.73 -7.19 16.48
CA PHE A 186 -5.59 -7.97 16.02
C PHE A 186 -4.79 -8.49 17.20
N GLY A 187 -4.38 -9.76 17.13
CA GLY A 187 -3.36 -10.30 18.02
C GLY A 187 -2.02 -9.64 17.76
N GLU A 188 -1.14 -9.66 18.76
CA GLU A 188 0.15 -9.00 18.70
C GLU A 188 1.29 -9.98 18.95
N GLU A 189 2.42 -9.75 18.29
CA GLU A 189 3.71 -10.35 18.61
C GLU A 189 4.73 -9.23 18.70
N TYR A 190 5.47 -9.17 19.81
CA TYR A 190 6.44 -8.12 20.08
C TYR A 190 5.91 -6.69 19.78
N ASN A 191 4.71 -6.39 20.28
CA ASN A 191 3.98 -5.12 20.06
C ASN A 191 3.57 -4.83 18.61
N THR A 192 3.73 -5.78 17.68
CA THR A 192 3.34 -5.60 16.28
C THR A 192 2.02 -6.33 16.03
N PRO A 193 0.99 -5.67 15.46
CA PRO A 193 -0.24 -6.34 15.05
C PRO A 193 0.00 -7.42 14.00
N MET A 194 -0.50 -8.62 14.26
CA MET A 194 -0.37 -9.81 13.45
C MET A 194 -1.62 -10.08 12.61
N LYS A 195 -1.52 -11.01 11.66
CA LYS A 195 -2.66 -11.53 10.87
C LYS A 195 -3.54 -12.48 11.69
N VAL A 196 -3.72 -12.18 12.97
CA VAL A 196 -4.52 -12.95 13.93
C VAL A 196 -5.70 -12.10 14.36
N VAL A 197 -6.92 -12.57 14.09
CA VAL A 197 -8.18 -11.93 14.45
C VAL A 197 -8.62 -12.47 15.80
N ILE A 198 -8.89 -11.59 16.77
CA ILE A 198 -9.40 -11.95 18.10
C ILE A 198 -10.83 -11.43 18.23
N LEU A 199 -11.75 -12.33 18.57
CA LEU A 199 -13.16 -12.03 18.79
C LEU A 199 -13.44 -11.62 20.26
N PRO A 200 -14.61 -11.04 20.56
CA PRO A 200 -14.92 -10.55 21.92
C PRO A 200 -14.98 -11.63 23.00
N ASP A 201 -15.20 -12.88 22.60
CA ASP A 201 -15.17 -14.06 23.49
C ASP A 201 -13.74 -14.54 23.81
N GLY A 202 -12.71 -13.93 23.21
CA GLY A 202 -11.30 -14.28 23.36
C GLY A 202 -10.81 -15.35 22.38
N SER A 203 -11.67 -15.88 21.50
CA SER A 203 -11.25 -16.80 20.46
C SER A 203 -10.37 -16.10 19.42
N ALA A 204 -9.31 -16.78 18.98
CA ALA A 204 -8.30 -16.21 18.10
C ALA A 204 -8.07 -17.06 16.84
N TYR A 205 -7.88 -16.37 15.72
CA TYR A 205 -7.87 -16.97 14.39
C TYR A 205 -6.77 -16.37 13.51
N ARG A 206 -5.77 -17.18 13.13
CA ARG A 206 -4.76 -16.80 12.15
C ARG A 206 -5.35 -16.87 10.75
N VAL A 207 -5.26 -15.76 10.02
CA VAL A 207 -5.76 -15.64 8.65
C VAL A 207 -4.61 -15.63 7.68
N GLU A 208 -4.63 -16.57 6.74
CA GLU A 208 -3.65 -16.71 5.66
C GLU A 208 -4.35 -16.49 4.32
N LYS A 209 -3.73 -15.66 3.47
CA LYS A 209 -4.29 -15.30 2.17
C LYS A 209 -3.30 -15.65 1.08
N THR A 210 -3.78 -16.38 0.09
CA THR A 210 -3.04 -16.75 -1.11
C THR A 210 -3.94 -16.51 -2.33
N ASP A 211 -3.42 -16.78 -3.53
CA ASP A 211 -4.22 -16.76 -4.76
C ASP A 211 -5.36 -17.80 -4.76
N LEU A 212 -5.29 -18.82 -3.90
CA LEU A 212 -6.36 -19.82 -3.75
C LEU A 212 -7.55 -19.30 -2.92
N GLY A 213 -7.34 -18.22 -2.17
CA GLY A 213 -8.31 -17.64 -1.26
C GLY A 213 -7.78 -17.49 0.15
N LEU A 214 -8.72 -17.38 1.08
CA LEU A 214 -8.48 -17.13 2.48
C LEU A 214 -8.64 -18.43 3.27
N THR A 215 -7.60 -18.80 4.02
CA THR A 215 -7.59 -19.94 4.95
C THR A 215 -7.47 -19.42 6.37
N ILE A 216 -8.24 -20.00 7.29
CA ILE A 216 -8.28 -19.57 8.69
C ILE A 216 -8.02 -20.76 9.60
N HIS A 217 -7.06 -20.58 10.51
CA HIS A 217 -6.72 -21.53 11.54
C HIS A 217 -7.05 -20.97 12.92
N ARG A 218 -7.62 -21.78 13.79
CA ARG A 218 -7.72 -21.43 15.21
C ARG A 218 -6.33 -21.46 15.85
N VAL A 219 -6.01 -20.45 16.66
CA VAL A 219 -4.70 -20.31 17.32
C VAL A 219 -4.84 -19.90 18.79
N THR A 220 -3.78 -20.10 19.55
CA THR A 220 -3.62 -19.70 20.95
C THR A 220 -2.27 -19.00 21.14
N GLN A 221 -2.06 -18.30 22.25
CA GLN A 221 -0.73 -17.80 22.61
C GLN A 221 -0.01 -18.81 23.51
N ASP A 222 1.28 -19.01 23.27
CA ASP A 222 2.15 -19.74 24.20
C ASP A 222 2.63 -18.83 25.35
N GLU A 223 3.48 -19.39 26.22
CA GLU A 223 4.03 -18.67 27.39
C GLU A 223 4.93 -17.48 27.00
N GLU A 224 5.48 -17.47 25.79
CA GLU A 224 6.30 -16.38 25.25
C GLU A 224 5.46 -15.30 24.54
N GLY A 225 4.14 -15.50 24.46
CA GLY A 225 3.20 -14.60 23.80
C GLY A 225 3.17 -14.77 22.27
N LEU A 226 3.77 -15.83 21.74
CA LEU A 226 3.76 -16.14 20.31
C LEU A 226 2.47 -16.88 19.95
N TRP A 227 1.89 -16.55 18.80
CA TRP A 227 0.67 -17.21 18.33
C TRP A 227 1.00 -18.57 17.76
N THR A 228 0.75 -19.61 18.54
CA THR A 228 0.96 -21.01 18.20
C THR A 228 -0.37 -21.73 17.99
N GLY A 229 -0.34 -22.88 17.32
CA GLY A 229 -1.54 -23.67 17.07
C GLY A 229 -1.43 -24.43 15.78
N ASP A 230 -1.03 -25.70 15.88
CA ASP A 230 -1.12 -26.65 14.78
C ASP A 230 -2.59 -27.12 14.65
N GLY A 231 -3.39 -26.52 13.76
CA GLY A 231 -4.19 -27.39 12.89
C GLY A 231 -5.70 -27.54 13.08
N GLU A 232 -6.46 -26.66 13.74
CA GLU A 232 -7.89 -26.58 13.36
C GLU A 232 -8.06 -25.53 12.25
N GLU A 233 -7.91 -26.01 11.01
CA GLU A 233 -8.35 -25.28 9.83
C GLU A 233 -9.89 -25.22 9.86
N ILE A 234 -10.43 -24.05 10.24
CA ILE A 234 -11.88 -23.85 10.30
C ILE A 234 -12.45 -23.45 8.94
N ILE A 235 -11.64 -22.80 8.11
CA ILE A 235 -12.00 -22.32 6.77
C ILE A 235 -10.82 -22.60 5.86
N ARG A 236 -11.07 -23.31 4.76
CA ARG A 236 -10.08 -23.60 3.71
C ARG A 236 -10.39 -22.85 2.44
N ASN A 237 -9.42 -22.07 1.95
CA ASN A 237 -9.44 -21.46 0.61
C ASN A 237 -10.79 -20.80 0.25
N ALA A 238 -11.37 -20.05 1.18
CA ALA A 238 -12.59 -19.30 0.92
C ALA A 238 -12.30 -18.25 -0.16
N ARG A 239 -13.04 -18.31 -1.26
CA ARG A 239 -12.81 -17.44 -2.42
C ARG A 239 -13.46 -16.10 -2.20
N ARG A 240 -12.73 -15.03 -2.45
CA ARG A 240 -13.31 -13.68 -2.41
C ARG A 240 -14.36 -13.54 -3.52
N THR A 241 -15.62 -13.32 -3.14
CA THR A 241 -16.75 -13.10 -4.05
C THR A 241 -17.02 -11.62 -4.26
N ARG A 242 -16.68 -10.78 -3.27
CA ARG A 242 -16.85 -9.33 -3.36
C ARG A 242 -15.70 -8.60 -2.67
N PHE A 243 -15.20 -7.55 -3.31
CA PHE A 243 -14.27 -6.61 -2.70
C PHE A 243 -15.08 -5.56 -1.93
N LEU A 244 -14.65 -5.26 -0.71
CA LEU A 244 -15.22 -4.20 0.12
C LEU A 244 -14.13 -3.18 0.39
N SER A 245 -14.46 -1.89 0.30
CA SER A 245 -13.55 -0.79 0.59
C SER A 245 -14.24 0.22 1.48
N GLU A 246 -13.44 0.94 2.26
CA GLU A 246 -13.81 2.13 3.02
C GLU A 246 -14.17 3.34 2.13
N LEU A 247 -14.00 3.22 0.81
CA LEU A 247 -14.37 4.20 -0.21
C LEU A 247 -15.46 3.62 -1.14
N ASP A 248 -16.55 3.11 -0.56
CA ASP A 248 -17.62 2.41 -1.28
C ASP A 248 -18.40 3.30 -2.28
N ASP A 249 -18.37 4.62 -2.09
CA ASP A 249 -18.91 5.61 -3.03
C ASP A 249 -18.14 5.68 -4.36
N LEU A 250 -16.92 5.15 -4.42
CA LEU A 250 -16.12 5.12 -5.64
C LEU A 250 -16.19 3.74 -6.30
N PRO A 251 -16.50 3.67 -7.61
CA PRO A 251 -16.59 2.39 -8.31
C PRO A 251 -15.24 1.69 -8.30
N GLY A 252 -15.21 0.36 -8.29
CA GLY A 252 -14.00 -0.47 -8.40
C GLY A 252 -13.71 -1.26 -7.13
N ASP A 253 -12.83 -2.25 -7.26
CA ASP A 253 -12.39 -3.11 -6.17
C ASP A 253 -11.28 -2.44 -5.34
N PHE A 254 -10.50 -1.53 -5.96
CA PHE A 254 -9.42 -0.76 -5.34
C PHE A 254 -9.54 0.75 -5.61
N PRO A 255 -10.63 1.40 -5.19
CA PRO A 255 -10.89 2.83 -5.42
C PRO A 255 -9.83 3.77 -4.85
N CYS A 256 -9.09 3.34 -3.83
CA CYS A 256 -7.99 4.11 -3.25
C CYS A 256 -6.91 4.50 -4.28
N THR A 257 -6.69 3.68 -5.31
CA THR A 257 -5.70 3.94 -6.37
C THR A 257 -5.93 5.24 -7.12
N ALA A 258 -7.19 5.71 -7.18
CA ALA A 258 -7.56 6.95 -7.86
C ALA A 258 -7.41 8.20 -6.98
N MET A 259 -7.19 8.04 -5.66
CA MET A 259 -7.21 9.16 -4.70
C MET A 259 -5.89 9.36 -3.95
N ARG A 260 -5.13 8.29 -3.70
CA ARG A 260 -3.97 8.32 -2.82
C ARG A 260 -2.80 7.53 -3.41
N ALA A 261 -1.59 7.97 -3.10
CA ALA A 261 -0.39 7.19 -3.36
C ALA A 261 -0.29 6.02 -2.36
N LEU A 262 0.10 4.85 -2.84
CA LEU A 262 0.19 3.63 -2.03
C LEU A 262 1.62 3.43 -1.52
N THR A 263 1.74 3.11 -0.23
CA THR A 263 3.04 2.76 0.37
C THR A 263 3.33 1.27 0.20
N ILE A 264 4.59 0.87 0.32
CA ILE A 264 4.96 -0.54 0.22
C ILE A 264 4.35 -1.37 1.36
N GLY A 265 4.17 -0.80 2.55
CA GLY A 265 3.49 -1.44 3.68
C GLY A 265 2.00 -1.69 3.48
N GLN A 266 1.34 -0.98 2.56
CA GLN A 266 -0.03 -1.26 2.12
C GLN A 266 -0.05 -2.36 1.07
N LEU A 267 0.83 -2.26 0.06
CA LEU A 267 0.88 -3.20 -1.04
C LEU A 267 1.28 -4.62 -0.59
N SER A 268 2.14 -4.72 0.43
CA SER A 268 2.53 -6.00 1.05
C SER A 268 1.38 -6.72 1.79
N ARG A 269 0.23 -6.07 1.94
CA ARG A 269 -0.99 -6.66 2.52
C ARG A 269 -1.88 -7.33 1.48
N LEU A 270 -1.51 -7.30 0.20
CA LEU A 270 -2.31 -7.85 -0.88
C LEU A 270 -1.69 -9.16 -1.36
N ALA A 271 -2.52 -10.07 -1.88
CA ALA A 271 -2.03 -11.25 -2.59
C ALA A 271 -1.61 -10.86 -4.03
N ASP A 272 -0.84 -11.70 -4.71
CA ASP A 272 -0.39 -11.45 -6.08
C ASP A 272 -1.57 -11.23 -7.04
N VAL A 273 -2.62 -12.03 -6.92
CA VAL A 273 -3.86 -11.83 -7.69
C VAL A 273 -4.51 -10.47 -7.44
N ASP A 274 -4.48 -9.97 -6.20
CA ASP A 274 -5.06 -8.69 -5.83
C ASP A 274 -4.23 -7.53 -6.39
N LEU A 275 -2.90 -7.61 -6.31
CA LEU A 275 -2.00 -6.63 -6.91
C LEU A 275 -2.20 -6.54 -8.43
N ARG A 276 -2.35 -7.69 -9.10
CA ARG A 276 -2.65 -7.76 -10.53
C ARG A 276 -3.98 -7.09 -10.86
N ILE A 277 -5.04 -7.37 -10.11
CA ILE A 277 -6.36 -6.73 -10.29
C ILE A 277 -6.24 -5.23 -10.05
N MET A 278 -5.63 -4.80 -8.94
CA MET A 278 -5.43 -3.39 -8.57
C MET A 278 -4.71 -2.61 -9.68
N ARG A 279 -3.62 -3.16 -10.23
CA ARG A 279 -2.88 -2.53 -11.32
C ARG A 279 -3.72 -2.42 -12.59
N ASN A 280 -4.45 -3.47 -12.95
CA ASN A 280 -5.30 -3.46 -14.14
C ASN A 280 -6.53 -2.56 -13.99
N GLU A 281 -7.03 -2.39 -12.77
CA GLU A 281 -8.13 -1.47 -12.47
C GLU A 281 -7.77 -0.01 -12.80
N ILE A 282 -6.52 0.40 -12.53
CA ILE A 282 -6.03 1.72 -12.93
C ILE A 282 -6.17 1.92 -14.45
N TYR A 283 -5.79 0.94 -15.26
CA TYR A 283 -5.96 1.01 -16.71
C TYR A 283 -7.43 0.92 -17.14
N ALA A 284 -8.22 0.07 -16.47
CA ALA A 284 -9.65 -0.10 -16.74
C ALA A 284 -10.41 1.22 -16.55
N ARG A 285 -10.09 1.99 -15.49
CA ARG A 285 -10.63 3.34 -15.24
C ARG A 285 -10.31 4.35 -16.34
N ARG A 286 -9.24 4.13 -17.11
CA ARG A 286 -8.86 4.98 -18.26
C ARG A 286 -9.42 4.46 -19.58
N GLY A 287 -10.25 3.42 -19.55
CA GLY A 287 -10.92 2.84 -20.70
C GLY A 287 -10.08 1.80 -21.45
N LEU A 288 -9.10 1.15 -20.81
CA LEU A 288 -8.32 0.09 -21.48
C LEU A 288 -9.22 -1.11 -21.81
N ARG A 289 -9.17 -1.56 -23.06
CA ARG A 289 -9.76 -2.82 -23.51
C ARG A 289 -8.82 -3.97 -23.26
N PHE A 290 -9.27 -4.94 -22.46
CA PHE A 290 -8.50 -6.15 -22.20
C PHE A 290 -8.61 -7.15 -23.34
N ALA A 291 -7.55 -7.92 -23.55
CA ALA A 291 -7.51 -8.96 -24.57
C ALA A 291 -8.58 -10.04 -24.32
N GLY A 292 -9.22 -10.47 -25.41
CA GLY A 292 -10.28 -11.47 -25.43
C GLY A 292 -9.89 -12.80 -24.75
N GLY A 293 -10.79 -13.35 -23.95
CA GLY A 293 -10.66 -14.65 -23.26
C GLY A 293 -9.80 -14.63 -21.99
N GLY A 294 -9.22 -13.47 -21.63
CA GLY A 294 -8.35 -13.31 -20.47
C GLY A 294 -9.09 -13.16 -19.14
N GLU A 295 -8.38 -13.38 -18.03
CA GLU A 295 -8.90 -13.19 -16.68
C GLU A 295 -9.32 -11.73 -16.42
N MET A 296 -8.50 -10.77 -16.85
CA MET A 296 -8.78 -9.34 -16.66
C MET A 296 -10.01 -8.90 -17.44
N GLN A 297 -10.19 -9.39 -18.67
CA GLN A 297 -11.40 -9.12 -19.45
C GLN A 297 -12.65 -9.62 -18.69
N ARG A 298 -12.67 -10.91 -18.31
CA ARG A 298 -13.81 -11.48 -17.57
C ARG A 298 -14.10 -10.74 -16.26
N HIS A 299 -13.05 -10.33 -15.55
CA HIS A 299 -13.17 -9.61 -14.29
C HIS A 299 -13.77 -8.20 -14.48
N PHE A 300 -13.28 -7.41 -15.43
CA PHE A 300 -13.76 -6.03 -15.62
C PHE A 300 -15.06 -5.95 -16.42
N GLU A 301 -15.33 -6.87 -17.35
CA GLU A 301 -16.63 -6.94 -18.05
C GLU A 301 -17.79 -7.27 -17.10
N SER A 302 -17.53 -7.84 -15.93
CA SER A 302 -18.56 -8.06 -14.90
C SER A 302 -18.81 -6.81 -14.03
N LYS A 303 -18.18 -5.67 -14.30
CA LYS A 303 -18.30 -4.44 -13.52
C LYS A 303 -19.11 -3.41 -14.29
N ASP A 304 -20.21 -2.95 -13.71
CA ASP A 304 -21.12 -1.98 -14.35
C ASP A 304 -20.45 -0.64 -14.71
N TRP A 305 -19.38 -0.27 -14.00
CA TRP A 305 -18.65 0.98 -14.25
C TRP A 305 -17.61 0.87 -15.37
N TYR A 306 -17.24 -0.34 -15.80
CA TYR A 306 -16.17 -0.54 -16.79
C TYR A 306 -16.69 -0.34 -18.22
N HIS A 307 -16.07 0.59 -18.93
CA HIS A 307 -16.41 0.93 -20.30
C HIS A 307 -15.13 0.92 -21.16
N PRO A 308 -14.85 -0.12 -21.96
CA PRO A 308 -13.63 -0.22 -22.76
C PRO A 308 -13.67 0.71 -23.99
N GLU A 309 -12.67 1.57 -24.12
CA GLU A 309 -12.58 2.61 -25.16
C GLU A 309 -11.40 2.38 -26.11
N ALA A 310 -10.21 2.03 -25.62
CA ALA A 310 -8.98 1.95 -26.41
C ALA A 310 -8.10 0.76 -26.02
N ASP A 311 -7.25 0.30 -26.95
CA ASP A 311 -6.28 -0.79 -26.70
C ASP A 311 -4.98 -0.28 -26.05
N ASP A 312 -4.78 1.03 -26.02
CA ASP A 312 -3.72 1.74 -25.29
C ASP A 312 -4.33 3.00 -24.65
N VAL A 313 -3.98 3.24 -23.39
CA VAL A 313 -4.46 4.37 -22.57
C VAL A 313 -3.30 5.11 -21.91
N SER A 314 -2.06 4.88 -22.37
CA SER A 314 -0.85 5.45 -21.78
C SER A 314 -0.87 6.98 -21.73
N ASP A 315 -1.50 7.62 -22.72
CA ASP A 315 -1.71 9.07 -22.83
C ASP A 315 -2.81 9.60 -21.89
N ARG A 316 -3.61 8.71 -21.30
CA ARG A 316 -4.68 9.02 -20.35
C ARG A 316 -4.29 8.81 -18.89
N LEU A 317 -3.12 8.23 -18.64
CA LEU A 317 -2.61 8.02 -17.29
C LEU A 317 -2.25 9.35 -16.65
N THR A 318 -2.79 9.59 -15.46
CA THR A 318 -2.36 10.68 -14.59
C THR A 318 -1.03 10.32 -13.93
N GLU A 319 -0.40 11.32 -13.31
CA GLU A 319 0.82 11.07 -12.56
C GLU A 319 0.61 10.15 -11.34
N LEU A 320 -0.56 10.23 -10.70
CA LEU A 320 -0.91 9.30 -9.62
C LEU A 320 -1.06 7.87 -10.14
N ASP A 321 -1.68 7.69 -11.32
CA ASP A 321 -1.79 6.37 -11.94
C ASP A 321 -0.41 5.78 -12.22
N ALA A 322 0.49 6.56 -12.85
CA ALA A 322 1.84 6.12 -13.15
C ALA A 322 2.64 5.78 -11.88
N LEU A 323 2.50 6.59 -10.82
CA LEU A 323 3.09 6.33 -9.51
C LEU A 323 2.61 5.00 -8.92
N ASN A 324 1.29 4.81 -8.82
CA ASN A 324 0.71 3.62 -8.23
C ASN A 324 1.00 2.36 -9.07
N ILE A 325 0.99 2.45 -10.41
CA ILE A 325 1.41 1.35 -11.28
C ILE A 325 2.87 0.94 -10.99
N SER A 326 3.77 1.91 -10.83
CA SER A 326 5.19 1.65 -10.52
C SER A 326 5.35 0.97 -9.16
N MET A 327 4.64 1.48 -8.14
CA MET A 327 4.67 0.92 -6.79
C MET A 327 4.09 -0.51 -6.74
N ILE A 328 2.97 -0.77 -7.43
CA ILE A 328 2.36 -2.11 -7.48
C ILE A 328 3.29 -3.10 -8.18
N ARG A 329 3.89 -2.74 -9.32
CA ARG A 329 4.86 -3.60 -10.02
C ARG A 329 6.03 -3.99 -9.13
N ARG A 330 6.53 -3.04 -8.35
CA ARG A 330 7.60 -3.31 -7.40
C ARG A 330 7.16 -4.29 -6.31
N ALA A 331 5.96 -4.16 -5.78
CA ALA A 331 5.42 -5.11 -4.81
C ALA A 331 5.31 -6.53 -5.41
N GLU A 332 4.80 -6.66 -6.64
CA GLU A 332 4.73 -7.93 -7.38
C GLU A 332 6.14 -8.56 -7.55
N GLU A 333 7.16 -7.75 -7.87
CA GLU A 333 8.55 -8.21 -8.00
C GLU A 333 9.15 -8.68 -6.67
N MET A 334 8.83 -8.00 -5.55
CA MET A 334 9.31 -8.38 -4.22
C MET A 334 8.72 -9.73 -3.79
N MET A 335 7.42 -9.95 -4.00
CA MET A 335 6.74 -11.20 -3.64
C MET A 335 7.24 -12.40 -4.47
N THR A 336 7.55 -12.18 -5.75
CA THR A 336 8.13 -13.22 -6.61
C THR A 336 9.53 -13.66 -6.12
N ASN A 337 10.34 -12.70 -5.65
CA ASN A 337 11.69 -12.99 -5.16
C ASN A 337 11.72 -13.67 -3.80
N GLU A 338 10.74 -13.41 -2.93
CA GLU A 338 10.56 -14.13 -1.67
C GLU A 338 10.15 -15.59 -1.92
N THR A 339 9.22 -15.82 -2.85
CA THR A 339 8.75 -17.16 -3.22
C THR A 339 9.85 -18.03 -3.85
N CYS A 340 10.82 -17.45 -4.57
CA CYS A 340 11.97 -18.18 -5.13
C CYS A 340 13.11 -18.47 -4.13
N ARG A 341 13.03 -17.95 -2.89
CA ARG A 341 14.03 -18.17 -1.82
C ARG A 341 13.62 -19.25 -0.82
N HIS A 342 12.44 -19.84 -1.00
CA HIS A 342 11.93 -20.99 -0.26
C HIS A 342 11.68 -22.14 -1.24
#